data_AF-A0AA97FJX6-F1
#
_entry.id   AF-A0AA97FJX6-F1
#
_cell.length_a   1.000
_cell.length_b   1.000
_cell.length_c   1.000
_cell.angle_alpha   90.00
_cell.angle_beta   90.00
_cell.angle_gamma   90.00
#
_symmetry.space_group_name_H-M   'P 1'
#
loop_
_entity.id
_entity.type
_entity.pdbx_description
1 polymer ?
#
loop_
_entity_poly.entity_id
_entity_poly.type
_entity_poly.pdbx_seq_one_letter_code
_entity_poly.pdbx_strand_id
1 'polypeptide(L)'
;MSSWKTLSVHDPIDAAASSADVVYATGDAVAQGEAHGRHAAEKIRANVALIDRIVADHPGIGRDEFDELVARNHAFATTQDPDLAPIVAGIAAGSGLPEKALWGLNLPAHFLLGRIAQECSQLYLGAPRATGAFLAKTRDFPADRAFAQVVVVSEHADGTRTIAGHTAGSVTWPGSGLTSHGVAYSTSGVWSDRVMADAARADAGWLLFNGDVIARTARSAREFAELAAAQSRLVGINLVAADPEEAFGVELTATEASIVPAADGRLIRTNHYATQTGEFGAIGPRESEYENTFRRERFLSGATDGASARRGLDDVLRIMESAPICREAEPASGSVSEYTSVADIASGAFAIRLAA
;
A
#
# COMPACT_ATOMS: atom_id res chain seq x y z
N MET A 1 20.73 11.58 1.98
CA MET A 1 20.00 10.34 2.30
C MET A 1 18.88 10.75 3.25
N SER A 2 17.63 10.43 2.93
CA SER A 2 16.50 10.71 3.82
C SER A 2 16.66 9.90 5.11
N SER A 3 16.38 10.51 6.26
CA SER A 3 16.42 9.83 7.55
C SER A 3 15.13 9.05 7.79
N TRP A 4 15.23 7.93 8.49
CA TRP A 4 14.07 7.23 9.04
C TRP A 4 13.27 8.15 9.96
N LYS A 5 11.94 8.10 9.83
CA LYS A 5 10.99 8.70 10.77
C LYS A 5 10.33 7.55 11.52
N THR A 6 10.33 7.62 12.85
CA THR A 6 9.66 6.63 13.70
C THR A 6 8.50 7.31 14.41
N LEU A 7 7.31 6.75 14.24
CA LEU A 7 6.05 7.23 14.80
C LEU A 7 5.42 6.11 15.63
N SER A 8 4.57 6.40 16.62
CA SER A 8 3.82 5.37 17.35
C SER A 8 2.32 5.63 17.29
N VAL A 9 1.53 4.56 17.11
CA VAL A 9 0.05 4.64 17.18
C VAL A 9 -0.44 4.98 18.60
N HIS A 10 0.44 4.89 19.60
CA HIS A 10 0.15 5.22 20.99
C HIS A 10 0.56 6.65 21.37
N ASP A 11 1.35 7.33 20.54
CA ASP A 11 1.72 8.72 20.80
C ASP A 11 0.48 9.63 20.65
N PRO A 12 0.40 10.72 21.43
CA PRO A 12 -0.61 11.75 21.21
C PRO A 12 -0.48 12.33 19.81
N ILE A 13 -1.62 12.59 19.15
CA ILE A 13 -1.62 13.28 17.87
C ILE A 13 -1.43 14.78 18.10
N ASP A 14 -0.36 15.33 17.53
CA ASP A 14 -0.10 16.77 17.49
C ASP A 14 -0.23 17.30 16.06
N ALA A 15 -1.38 17.91 15.74
CA ALA A 15 -1.62 18.49 14.43
C ALA A 15 -0.56 19.54 14.04
N ALA A 16 0.04 20.24 15.01
CA ALA A 16 1.07 21.25 14.76
C ALA A 16 2.41 20.65 14.34
N ALA A 17 2.64 19.36 14.61
CA ALA A 17 3.82 18.62 14.14
C ALA A 17 3.72 18.19 12.66
N SER A 18 2.61 18.49 11.98
CA SER A 18 2.42 18.17 10.57
C SER A 18 3.45 18.86 9.67
N SER A 19 3.88 18.14 8.66
CA SER A 19 4.87 18.55 7.65
C SER A 19 4.49 17.99 6.28
N ALA A 20 5.28 18.30 5.25
CA ALA A 20 5.06 17.76 3.90
C ALA A 20 5.24 16.22 3.81
N ASP A 21 5.87 15.59 4.80
CA ASP A 21 6.12 14.15 4.83
C ASP A 21 5.25 13.39 5.80
N VAL A 22 4.84 14.03 6.91
CA VAL A 22 4.04 13.42 7.97
C VAL A 22 2.88 14.35 8.26
N VAL A 23 1.66 13.86 8.02
CA VAL A 23 0.42 14.59 8.25
C VAL A 23 -0.27 13.98 9.46
N TYR A 24 -0.55 14.80 10.46
CA TYR A 24 -1.41 14.44 11.56
C TYR A 24 -2.83 14.92 11.26
N ALA A 25 -3.72 13.97 10.98
CA ALA A 25 -5.09 14.19 10.54
C ALA A 25 -6.05 13.90 11.70
N THR A 26 -6.68 14.94 12.23
CA THR A 26 -7.65 14.85 13.32
C THR A 26 -8.97 15.51 12.94
N GLY A 27 -10.01 15.22 13.73
CA GLY A 27 -11.36 15.72 13.48
C GLY A 27 -12.14 14.80 12.53
N ASP A 28 -13.20 15.36 11.94
CA ASP A 28 -14.03 14.65 10.98
C ASP A 28 -13.29 14.39 9.65
N ALA A 29 -13.92 13.59 8.80
CA ALA A 29 -13.40 13.21 7.49
C ALA A 29 -12.98 14.42 6.63
N VAL A 30 -13.71 15.54 6.68
CA VAL A 30 -13.36 16.76 5.95
C VAL A 30 -12.10 17.39 6.52
N ALA A 31 -12.03 17.58 7.84
CA ALA A 31 -10.88 18.17 8.52
C ALA A 31 -9.59 17.35 8.30
N GLN A 32 -9.71 16.02 8.34
CA GLN A 32 -8.61 15.12 8.01
C GLN A 32 -8.14 15.31 6.57
N GLY A 33 -9.08 15.39 5.63
CA GLY A 33 -8.80 15.69 4.23
C GLY A 33 -8.10 17.05 4.05
N GLU A 34 -8.59 18.10 4.69
CA GLU A 34 -8.01 19.44 4.63
C GLU A 34 -6.57 19.48 5.15
N ALA A 35 -6.29 18.78 6.26
CA ALA A 35 -4.93 18.65 6.78
C ALA A 35 -3.99 17.99 5.75
N HIS A 36 -4.42 16.86 5.18
CA HIS A 36 -3.66 16.17 4.13
C HIS A 36 -3.44 17.07 2.91
N GLY A 37 -4.50 17.69 2.40
CA GLY A 37 -4.44 18.61 1.27
C GLY A 37 -3.47 19.78 1.49
N ARG A 38 -3.56 20.42 2.66
CA ARG A 38 -2.78 21.61 3.02
C ARG A 38 -1.30 21.29 3.18
N HIS A 39 -0.96 20.24 3.90
CA HIS A 39 0.44 19.92 4.23
C HIS A 39 1.17 19.25 3.06
N ALA A 40 0.47 18.48 2.21
CA ALA A 40 1.07 17.78 1.08
C ALA A 40 0.79 18.45 -0.28
N ALA A 41 0.30 19.70 -0.31
CA ALA A 41 -0.21 20.35 -1.53
C ALA A 41 0.73 20.28 -2.75
N GLU A 42 2.04 20.49 -2.56
CA GLU A 42 3.02 20.41 -3.66
C GLU A 42 3.16 19.00 -4.22
N LYS A 43 3.24 17.99 -3.35
CA LYS A 43 3.30 16.58 -3.73
C LYS A 43 2.02 16.14 -4.44
N ILE A 44 0.87 16.59 -3.96
CA ILE A 44 -0.44 16.32 -4.58
C ILE A 44 -0.49 16.89 -6.00
N ARG A 45 -0.05 18.14 -6.19
CA ARG A 45 0.03 18.75 -7.53
C ARG A 45 0.92 17.96 -8.47
N ALA A 46 2.08 17.49 -8.00
CA ALA A 46 2.98 16.66 -8.78
C ALA A 46 2.34 15.31 -9.18
N ASN A 47 1.65 14.66 -8.23
CA ASN A 47 0.96 13.39 -8.47
C ASN A 47 -0.20 13.53 -9.47
N VAL A 48 -1.02 14.58 -9.35
CA VAL A 48 -2.10 14.87 -10.30
C VAL A 48 -1.54 15.11 -11.71
N ALA A 49 -0.47 15.91 -11.82
CA ALA A 49 0.17 16.15 -13.12
C ALA A 49 0.77 14.87 -13.73
N LEU A 50 1.24 13.94 -12.90
CA LEU A 50 1.70 12.63 -13.35
C LEU A 50 0.55 11.77 -13.88
N ILE A 51 -0.61 11.73 -13.21
CA ILE A 51 -1.81 11.05 -13.71
C ILE A 51 -2.23 11.62 -15.06
N ASP A 52 -2.31 12.95 -15.18
CA ASP A 52 -2.68 13.60 -16.44
C ASP A 52 -1.75 13.21 -17.59
N ARG A 53 -0.44 13.11 -17.33
CA ARG A 53 0.56 12.65 -18.29
C ARG A 53 0.37 11.18 -18.66
N ILE A 54 0.21 10.30 -17.67
CA ILE A 54 -0.01 8.85 -17.91
C ILE A 54 -1.22 8.62 -18.80
N VAL A 55 -2.31 9.35 -18.57
CA VAL A 55 -3.53 9.26 -19.37
C VAL A 55 -3.30 9.83 -20.77
N ALA A 56 -2.66 11.00 -20.90
CA ALA A 56 -2.38 11.63 -22.19
C ALA A 56 -1.46 10.80 -23.09
N ASP A 57 -0.48 10.10 -22.51
CA ASP A 57 0.48 9.28 -23.23
C ASP A 57 -0.05 7.86 -23.55
N HIS A 58 -1.25 7.51 -23.07
CA HIS A 58 -1.79 6.17 -23.25
C HIS A 58 -2.33 5.97 -24.69
N PRO A 59 -1.84 4.98 -25.46
CA PRO A 59 -2.16 4.86 -26.88
C PRO A 59 -3.58 4.37 -27.19
N GLY A 60 -4.31 3.86 -26.18
CA GLY A 60 -5.60 3.19 -26.39
C GLY A 60 -6.76 3.73 -25.56
N ILE A 61 -6.52 4.68 -24.65
CA ILE A 61 -7.57 5.22 -23.77
C ILE A 61 -7.42 6.73 -23.69
N GLY A 62 -8.48 7.44 -24.05
CA GLY A 62 -8.53 8.90 -24.00
C GLY A 62 -8.95 9.44 -22.63
N ARG A 63 -8.83 10.77 -22.45
CA ARG A 63 -9.23 11.43 -21.21
C ARG A 63 -10.70 11.20 -20.84
N ASP A 64 -11.59 11.23 -21.82
CA ASP A 64 -13.03 11.06 -21.58
C ASP A 64 -13.36 9.66 -21.05
N GLU A 65 -12.74 8.62 -21.61
CA GLU A 65 -12.92 7.23 -21.17
C GLU A 65 -12.33 6.99 -19.77
N PHE A 66 -11.18 7.60 -19.45
CA PHE A 66 -10.63 7.59 -18.10
C PHE A 66 -11.58 8.27 -17.10
N ASP A 67 -12.08 9.46 -17.42
CA ASP A 67 -13.00 10.20 -16.56
C ASP A 67 -14.33 9.44 -16.36
N GLU A 68 -14.83 8.76 -17.40
CA GLU A 68 -16.01 7.89 -17.30
C GLU A 68 -15.78 6.71 -16.36
N LEU A 69 -14.62 6.06 -16.47
CA LEU A 69 -14.24 4.93 -15.60
C LEU A 69 -14.17 5.36 -14.13
N VAL A 70 -13.57 6.53 -13.85
CA VAL A 70 -13.52 7.14 -12.51
C VAL A 70 -14.93 7.45 -12.01
N ALA A 71 -15.77 8.07 -12.84
CA ALA A 71 -17.14 8.45 -12.47
C ALA A 71 -18.02 7.22 -12.15
N ARG A 72 -17.88 6.13 -12.91
CA ARG A 72 -18.59 4.87 -12.66
C ARG A 72 -18.17 4.23 -11.34
N ASN A 73 -16.87 4.25 -11.03
CA ASN A 73 -16.38 3.68 -9.76
C ASN A 73 -16.70 4.55 -8.55
N HIS A 74 -16.81 5.86 -8.72
CA HIS A 74 -17.10 6.79 -7.63
C HIS A 74 -18.35 6.38 -6.83
N ALA A 75 -19.46 6.07 -7.51
CA ALA A 75 -20.70 5.69 -6.84
C ALA A 75 -20.56 4.42 -5.98
N PHE A 76 -19.81 3.43 -6.48
CA PHE A 76 -19.49 2.23 -5.72
C PHE A 76 -18.62 2.59 -4.50
N ALA A 77 -17.52 3.29 -4.73
CA ALA A 77 -16.52 3.60 -3.71
C ALA A 77 -17.11 4.40 -2.54
N THR A 78 -17.91 5.43 -2.81
CA THR A 78 -18.53 6.25 -1.76
C THR A 78 -19.67 5.53 -1.03
N THR A 79 -20.21 4.46 -1.60
CA THR A 79 -21.17 3.59 -0.90
C THR A 79 -20.45 2.63 0.05
N GLN A 80 -19.30 2.09 -0.37
CA GLN A 80 -18.49 1.20 0.46
C GLN A 80 -17.75 1.95 1.57
N ASP A 81 -17.36 3.20 1.31
CA ASP A 81 -16.67 4.07 2.26
C ASP A 81 -17.34 5.46 2.29
N PRO A 82 -18.31 5.69 3.19
CA PRO A 82 -19.02 6.96 3.31
C PRO A 82 -18.11 8.15 3.66
N ASP A 83 -16.95 7.91 4.28
CA ASP A 83 -15.99 8.96 4.65
C ASP A 83 -15.11 9.39 3.47
N LEU A 84 -15.08 8.61 2.38
CA LEU A 84 -14.20 8.86 1.23
C LEU A 84 -14.51 10.20 0.54
N ALA A 85 -15.77 10.49 0.25
CA ALA A 85 -16.12 11.74 -0.43
C ALA A 85 -15.82 12.98 0.43
N PRO A 86 -16.19 13.03 1.73
CA PRO A 86 -15.76 14.11 2.61
C PRO A 86 -14.23 14.27 2.71
N ILE A 87 -13.47 13.17 2.80
CA ILE A 87 -12.00 13.22 2.82
C ILE A 87 -11.46 13.82 1.52
N VAL A 88 -11.93 13.37 0.36
CA VAL A 88 -11.47 13.86 -0.95
C VAL A 88 -11.83 15.34 -1.15
N ALA A 89 -13.02 15.76 -0.72
CA ALA A 89 -13.41 17.16 -0.72
C ALA A 89 -12.50 18.01 0.18
N GLY A 90 -12.16 17.52 1.37
CA GLY A 90 -11.19 18.15 2.25
C GLY A 90 -9.80 18.27 1.62
N ILE A 91 -9.30 17.20 0.98
CA ILE A 91 -8.01 17.22 0.27
C ILE A 91 -8.02 18.28 -0.84
N ALA A 92 -9.11 18.37 -1.61
CA ALA A 92 -9.29 19.38 -2.63
C ALA A 92 -9.24 20.81 -2.05
N ALA A 93 -9.98 21.06 -0.97
CA ALA A 93 -9.99 22.34 -0.26
C ALA A 93 -8.60 22.72 0.28
N GLY A 94 -7.90 21.79 0.94
CA GLY A 94 -6.58 22.03 1.52
C GLY A 94 -5.48 22.22 0.47
N SER A 95 -5.54 21.50 -0.64
CA SER A 95 -4.51 21.56 -1.70
C SER A 95 -4.75 22.69 -2.71
N GLY A 96 -5.97 23.22 -2.78
CA GLY A 96 -6.42 24.20 -3.76
C GLY A 96 -6.65 23.62 -5.16
N LEU A 97 -6.75 22.30 -5.28
CA LEU A 97 -6.97 21.60 -6.55
C LEU A 97 -8.46 21.26 -6.77
N PRO A 98 -8.91 21.14 -8.03
CA PRO A 98 -10.28 20.72 -8.32
C PRO A 98 -10.52 19.28 -7.84
N GLU A 99 -11.62 19.05 -7.14
CA GLU A 99 -12.00 17.73 -6.59
C GLU A 99 -12.00 16.61 -7.67
N LYS A 100 -12.45 16.92 -8.89
CA LYS A 100 -12.41 15.97 -10.04
C LYS A 100 -11.01 15.40 -10.28
N ALA A 101 -9.96 16.20 -10.12
CA ALA A 101 -8.58 15.74 -10.29
C ALA A 101 -8.17 14.78 -9.17
N LEU A 102 -8.66 14.99 -7.93
CA LEU A 102 -8.38 14.13 -6.79
C LEU A 102 -9.12 12.80 -6.89
N TRP A 103 -10.29 12.76 -7.54
CA TRP A 103 -10.98 11.50 -7.84
C TRP A 103 -10.19 10.63 -8.81
N GLY A 104 -9.55 11.21 -9.83
CA GLY A 104 -8.64 10.45 -10.72
C GLY A 104 -7.41 9.87 -9.99
N LEU A 105 -7.02 10.50 -8.88
CA LEU A 105 -5.96 9.98 -8.00
C LEU A 105 -6.49 8.91 -7.04
N ASN A 106 -7.65 9.11 -6.40
CA ASN A 106 -8.22 8.20 -5.39
C ASN A 106 -8.99 7.00 -5.99
N LEU A 107 -9.39 7.05 -7.26
CA LEU A 107 -10.01 5.92 -7.94
C LEU A 107 -9.04 5.56 -9.08
N PRO A 108 -8.03 4.73 -8.80
CA PRO A 108 -6.79 4.76 -9.55
C PRO A 108 -6.88 3.92 -10.84
N ALA A 109 -7.79 4.34 -11.72
CA ALA A 109 -8.09 3.74 -13.01
C ALA A 109 -6.88 3.68 -13.95
N HIS A 110 -5.88 4.54 -13.73
CA HIS A 110 -4.62 4.57 -14.50
C HIS A 110 -3.81 3.27 -14.35
N PHE A 111 -3.96 2.52 -13.24
CA PHE A 111 -3.39 1.17 -13.13
C PHE A 111 -4.07 0.15 -14.04
N LEU A 112 -5.31 0.41 -14.46
CA LEU A 112 -6.03 -0.43 -15.41
C LEU A 112 -5.67 -0.07 -16.85
N LEU A 113 -5.22 1.18 -17.09
CA LEU A 113 -4.84 1.65 -18.42
C LEU A 113 -3.53 1.00 -18.89
N GLY A 114 -2.52 0.90 -18.02
CA GLY A 114 -1.24 0.30 -18.37
C GLY A 114 -0.70 -0.55 -17.24
N ARG A 115 -0.05 -1.66 -17.58
CA ARG A 115 0.66 -2.51 -16.62
C ARG A 115 1.83 -1.73 -16.05
N ILE A 116 1.62 -1.06 -14.92
CA ILE A 116 2.72 -0.46 -14.18
C ILE A 116 3.42 -1.61 -13.48
N ALA A 117 4.65 -1.90 -13.90
CA ALA A 117 5.51 -2.85 -13.21
C ALA A 117 5.76 -2.32 -11.79
N GLN A 118 4.95 -2.78 -10.83
CA GLN A 118 5.16 -2.53 -9.42
C GLN A 118 6.16 -3.55 -8.91
N GLU A 119 7.14 -3.11 -8.13
CA GLU A 119 8.21 -4.01 -7.66
C GLU A 119 8.32 -4.09 -6.14
N CYS A 120 7.19 -4.01 -5.44
CA CYS A 120 7.10 -4.04 -3.98
C CYS A 120 7.56 -5.38 -3.35
N SER A 121 8.21 -5.31 -2.19
CA SER A 121 8.54 -6.47 -1.35
C SER A 121 7.90 -6.35 0.02
N GLN A 122 7.47 -7.47 0.60
CA GLN A 122 6.89 -7.57 1.93
C GLN A 122 7.59 -8.69 2.72
N LEU A 123 7.93 -8.42 3.98
CA LEU A 123 8.55 -9.38 4.89
C LEU A 123 7.90 -9.27 6.27
N TYR A 124 7.28 -10.35 6.72
CA TYR A 124 6.96 -10.56 8.13
C TYR A 124 8.01 -11.45 8.79
N LEU A 125 8.44 -11.05 9.99
CA LEU A 125 9.25 -11.87 10.88
C LEU A 125 8.69 -11.82 12.30
N GLY A 126 8.37 -13.00 12.85
CA GLY A 126 7.94 -13.22 14.22
C GLY A 126 8.77 -14.30 14.91
N ALA A 127 8.31 -14.78 16.07
CA ALA A 127 8.96 -15.90 16.75
C ALA A 127 8.89 -17.18 15.88
N PRO A 128 9.96 -18.02 15.84
CA PRO A 128 11.20 -17.92 16.61
C PRO A 128 12.31 -17.08 15.95
N ARG A 129 12.07 -16.47 14.78
CA ARG A 129 13.09 -15.83 13.93
C ARG A 129 13.44 -14.40 14.33
N ALA A 130 12.58 -13.73 15.06
CA ALA A 130 12.75 -12.36 15.50
C ALA A 130 12.58 -12.20 17.02
N THR A 131 13.11 -11.10 17.57
CA THR A 131 12.94 -10.71 18.98
C THR A 131 11.56 -10.11 19.25
N GLY A 132 10.86 -9.68 18.20
CA GLY A 132 9.49 -9.19 18.21
C GLY A 132 8.75 -9.67 16.97
N ALA A 133 7.65 -9.00 16.64
CA ALA A 133 6.90 -9.21 15.41
C ALA A 133 7.03 -7.96 14.53
N PHE A 134 7.66 -8.12 13.37
CA PHE A 134 7.96 -7.04 12.45
C PHE A 134 7.29 -7.28 11.11
N LEU A 135 6.60 -6.27 10.58
CA LEU A 135 6.10 -6.28 9.20
C LEU A 135 6.75 -5.16 8.40
N ALA A 136 7.51 -5.53 7.38
CA ALA A 136 8.24 -4.60 6.55
C ALA A 136 7.78 -4.60 5.09
N LYS A 137 7.90 -3.44 4.44
CA LYS A 137 7.51 -3.22 3.04
C LYS A 137 8.49 -2.28 2.33
N THR A 138 8.79 -2.55 1.06
CA THR A 138 9.18 -1.52 0.08
C THR A 138 8.03 -1.21 -0.88
N ARG A 139 7.88 0.07 -1.25
CA ARG A 139 7.08 0.50 -2.40
C ARG A 139 8.01 0.93 -3.51
N ASP A 140 7.98 0.20 -4.62
CA ASP A 140 8.85 0.46 -5.75
C ASP A 140 8.02 0.69 -7.02
N PHE A 141 8.33 1.77 -7.74
CA PHE A 141 7.74 2.16 -9.02
C PHE A 141 8.84 2.46 -10.05
N PRO A 142 8.55 2.36 -11.36
CA PRO A 142 9.44 2.83 -12.41
C PRO A 142 9.81 4.30 -12.17
N ALA A 143 11.08 4.66 -12.39
CA ALA A 143 11.59 6.00 -12.04
C ALA A 143 10.84 7.15 -12.73
N ASP A 144 10.32 6.93 -13.93
CA ASP A 144 9.53 7.88 -14.72
C ASP A 144 8.05 7.97 -14.31
N ARG A 145 7.61 7.10 -13.38
CA ARG A 145 6.24 6.97 -12.89
C ARG A 145 6.17 6.91 -11.36
N ALA A 146 7.18 7.43 -10.67
CA ALA A 146 7.20 7.51 -9.22
C ALA A 146 6.28 8.63 -8.71
N PHE A 147 5.42 8.29 -7.77
CA PHE A 147 4.52 9.18 -7.08
C PHE A 147 5.14 9.66 -5.77
N ALA A 148 4.93 10.93 -5.45
CA ALA A 148 5.31 11.49 -4.17
C ALA A 148 4.43 10.90 -3.05
N GLN A 149 5.08 10.48 -1.96
CA GLN A 149 4.45 9.80 -0.84
C GLN A 149 4.37 10.69 0.41
N VAL A 150 3.52 10.29 1.34
CA VAL A 150 3.29 10.93 2.63
C VAL A 150 2.93 9.87 3.68
N VAL A 151 3.23 10.13 4.94
CA VAL A 151 2.75 9.33 6.07
C VAL A 151 1.56 10.05 6.68
N VAL A 152 0.43 9.38 6.84
CA VAL A 152 -0.75 9.94 7.50
C VAL A 152 -0.94 9.24 8.84
N VAL A 153 -1.04 10.04 9.89
CA VAL A 153 -1.40 9.62 11.24
C VAL A 153 -2.81 10.14 11.51
N SER A 154 -3.78 9.23 11.60
CA SER A 154 -5.19 9.57 11.79
C SER A 154 -5.72 9.08 13.13
N GLU A 155 -6.66 9.83 13.71
CA GLU A 155 -7.57 9.36 14.75
C GLU A 155 -9.00 9.37 14.21
N HIS A 156 -9.67 8.22 14.27
CA HIS A 156 -11.01 8.00 13.76
C HIS A 156 -12.05 8.30 14.84
N ALA A 157 -13.32 8.44 14.45
CA ALA A 157 -14.42 8.81 15.36
C ALA A 157 -14.62 7.81 16.51
N ASP A 158 -14.24 6.55 16.33
CA ASP A 158 -14.30 5.50 17.36
C ASP A 158 -13.06 5.47 18.27
N GLY A 159 -12.13 6.42 18.09
CA GLY A 159 -10.85 6.50 18.80
C GLY A 159 -9.77 5.57 18.25
N THR A 160 -10.05 4.77 17.22
CA THR A 160 -9.02 3.98 16.53
C THR A 160 -8.00 4.94 15.92
N ARG A 161 -6.71 4.63 16.07
CA ARG A 161 -5.63 5.37 15.40
C ARG A 161 -4.98 4.53 14.32
N THR A 162 -4.54 5.18 13.26
CA THR A 162 -3.83 4.54 12.16
C THR A 162 -2.61 5.36 11.76
N ILE A 163 -1.49 4.69 11.50
CA ILE A 163 -0.34 5.26 10.80
C ILE A 163 -0.19 4.50 9.50
N ALA A 164 -0.22 5.20 8.36
CA ALA A 164 -0.10 4.56 7.05
C ALA A 164 0.70 5.40 6.06
N GLY A 165 1.45 4.71 5.20
CA GLY A 165 2.16 5.32 4.07
C GLY A 165 1.25 5.37 2.83
N HIS A 166 0.98 6.58 2.34
CA HIS A 166 0.13 6.84 1.20
C HIS A 166 0.85 7.58 0.09
N THR A 167 0.30 7.47 -1.12
CA THR A 167 0.54 8.45 -2.17
C THR A 167 -0.12 9.76 -1.79
N ALA A 168 0.63 10.87 -1.82
CA ALA A 168 0.12 12.17 -1.39
C ALA A 168 -1.12 12.55 -2.20
N GLY A 169 -2.23 12.82 -1.50
CA GLY A 169 -3.54 13.14 -2.08
C GLY A 169 -4.47 11.94 -2.25
N SER A 170 -4.03 10.73 -1.88
CA SER A 170 -4.82 9.51 -1.95
C SER A 170 -5.01 8.87 -0.58
N VAL A 171 -6.17 8.26 -0.36
CA VAL A 171 -6.51 7.47 0.85
C VAL A 171 -7.06 6.08 0.52
N THR A 172 -6.90 5.63 -0.72
CA THR A 172 -7.49 4.38 -1.23
C THR A 172 -6.46 3.43 -1.83
N TRP A 173 -5.24 3.92 -2.07
CA TRP A 173 -4.22 3.10 -2.72
C TRP A 173 -3.76 1.99 -1.78
N PRO A 174 -3.49 0.79 -2.33
CA PRO A 174 -2.83 -0.25 -1.55
C PRO A 174 -1.56 0.31 -0.92
N GLY A 175 -1.36 0.05 0.36
CA GLY A 175 -0.42 0.74 1.24
C GLY A 175 0.38 -0.19 2.15
N SER A 176 0.88 0.40 3.21
CA SER A 176 1.25 -0.28 4.45
C SER A 176 0.88 0.61 5.63
N GLY A 177 0.45 0.01 6.72
CA GLY A 177 0.09 0.74 7.92
C GLY A 177 0.05 -0.11 9.17
N LEU A 178 -0.23 0.56 10.29
CA LEU A 178 -0.35 0.00 11.63
C LEU A 178 -1.52 0.69 12.34
N THR A 179 -2.33 -0.08 13.07
CA THR A 179 -3.47 0.43 13.84
C THR A 179 -3.20 0.40 15.33
N SER A 180 -3.94 1.20 16.11
CA SER A 180 -3.91 1.17 17.58
C SER A 180 -4.35 -0.16 18.20
N HIS A 181 -4.97 -1.04 17.41
CA HIS A 181 -5.31 -2.41 17.81
C HIS A 181 -4.14 -3.39 17.61
N GLY A 182 -2.99 -2.91 17.15
CA GLY A 182 -1.81 -3.74 16.88
C GLY A 182 -1.87 -4.47 15.54
N VAL A 183 -2.79 -4.11 14.64
CA VAL A 183 -2.87 -4.72 13.30
C VAL A 183 -1.96 -3.98 12.35
N ALA A 184 -0.90 -4.63 11.89
CA ALA A 184 -0.05 -4.17 10.80
C ALA A 184 -0.49 -4.82 9.48
N TYR A 185 -0.44 -4.06 8.39
CA TYR A 185 -0.71 -4.58 7.05
C TYR A 185 0.25 -3.99 6.02
N SER A 186 0.47 -4.73 4.93
CA SER A 186 1.22 -4.28 3.77
C SER A 186 0.71 -4.96 2.51
N THR A 187 1.03 -4.39 1.34
CA THR A 187 0.51 -4.86 0.05
C THR A 187 1.57 -4.85 -1.07
N SER A 188 1.37 -5.66 -2.10
CA SER A 188 2.14 -5.63 -3.35
C SER A 188 1.28 -6.08 -4.53
N GLY A 189 1.17 -5.23 -5.56
CA GLY A 189 0.42 -5.55 -6.77
C GLY A 189 0.96 -6.78 -7.49
N VAL A 190 0.10 -7.61 -8.04
CA VAL A 190 0.50 -8.74 -8.89
C VAL A 190 0.04 -8.45 -10.31
N TRP A 191 1.00 -8.22 -11.20
CA TRP A 191 0.73 -7.85 -12.59
C TRP A 191 1.40 -8.83 -13.54
N SER A 192 0.69 -9.21 -14.59
CA SER A 192 1.21 -10.03 -15.68
C SER A 192 0.46 -9.72 -16.95
N ASP A 193 0.90 -10.33 -18.05
CA ASP A 193 0.23 -10.17 -19.33
C ASP A 193 -1.19 -10.77 -19.39
N ARG A 194 -1.56 -11.52 -18.37
CA ARG A 194 -2.84 -12.23 -18.25
C ARG A 194 -3.78 -11.61 -17.23
N VAL A 195 -3.30 -10.66 -16.43
CA VAL A 195 -4.18 -9.87 -15.56
C VAL A 195 -4.95 -8.90 -16.43
N MET A 196 -6.25 -9.15 -16.57
CA MET A 196 -7.18 -8.32 -17.34
C MET A 196 -8.23 -7.78 -16.39
N ALA A 197 -8.19 -6.48 -16.12
CA ALA A 197 -9.24 -5.82 -15.37
C ALA A 197 -10.47 -5.61 -16.25
N ASP A 198 -11.62 -6.08 -15.79
CA ASP A 198 -12.88 -5.84 -16.49
C ASP A 198 -13.41 -4.44 -16.14
N ALA A 199 -13.07 -3.45 -16.96
CA ALA A 199 -13.55 -2.07 -16.80
C ALA A 199 -15.09 -1.97 -16.89
N ALA A 200 -15.78 -2.95 -17.49
CA ALA A 200 -17.24 -2.98 -17.48
C ALA A 200 -17.79 -3.23 -16.06
N ARG A 201 -16.98 -3.72 -15.13
CA ARG A 201 -17.35 -3.95 -13.72
C ARG A 201 -16.90 -2.85 -12.76
N ALA A 202 -16.53 -1.68 -13.27
CA ALA A 202 -16.04 -0.56 -12.46
C ALA A 202 -17.01 -0.10 -11.36
N ASP A 203 -18.30 -0.41 -11.46
CA ASP A 203 -19.33 -0.12 -10.47
C ASP A 203 -19.59 -1.26 -9.47
N ALA A 204 -18.87 -2.38 -9.60
CA ALA A 204 -19.11 -3.62 -8.83
C ALA A 204 -17.97 -3.99 -7.88
N GLY A 205 -16.91 -3.18 -7.79
CA GLY A 205 -15.75 -3.46 -6.96
C GLY A 205 -14.77 -2.30 -6.92
N TRP A 206 -13.86 -2.32 -5.96
CA TRP A 206 -12.76 -1.38 -5.93
C TRP A 206 -11.84 -1.62 -7.14
N LEU A 207 -11.40 -0.55 -7.81
CA LEU A 207 -10.47 -0.70 -8.94
C LEU A 207 -9.17 -1.41 -8.52
N LEU A 208 -8.70 -1.11 -7.31
CA LEU A 208 -7.62 -1.78 -6.59
C LEU A 208 -8.08 -2.06 -5.16
N PHE A 209 -7.47 -3.04 -4.49
CA PHE A 209 -7.69 -3.28 -3.06
C PHE A 209 -7.49 -2.00 -2.22
N ASN A 210 -8.48 -1.67 -1.39
CA ASN A 210 -8.42 -0.57 -0.43
C ASN A 210 -8.21 -1.15 0.99
N GLY A 211 -6.98 -1.05 1.50
CA GLY A 211 -6.65 -1.55 2.84
C GLY A 211 -7.12 -0.65 3.97
N ASP A 212 -7.27 0.66 3.72
CA ASP A 212 -7.54 1.65 4.75
C ASP A 212 -8.93 1.52 5.33
N VAL A 213 -9.93 1.26 4.49
CA VAL A 213 -11.30 1.00 4.96
C VAL A 213 -11.37 -0.23 5.88
N ILE A 214 -10.55 -1.25 5.64
CA ILE A 214 -10.45 -2.43 6.52
C ILE A 214 -9.66 -2.10 7.79
N ALA A 215 -8.56 -1.37 7.67
CA ALA A 215 -7.71 -1.02 8.81
C ALA A 215 -8.43 -0.21 9.89
N ARG A 216 -9.45 0.57 9.52
CA ARG A 216 -10.28 1.31 10.49
C ARG A 216 -11.13 0.40 11.37
N THR A 217 -11.51 -0.78 10.90
CA THR A 217 -12.48 -1.66 11.57
C THR A 217 -11.85 -2.94 12.12
N ALA A 218 -10.88 -3.53 11.43
CA ALA A 218 -10.22 -4.75 11.87
C ALA A 218 -9.52 -4.57 13.22
N ARG A 219 -9.71 -5.55 14.10
CA ARG A 219 -9.15 -5.61 15.46
C ARG A 219 -8.11 -6.72 15.62
N SER A 220 -7.98 -7.61 14.64
CA SER A 220 -6.93 -8.63 14.57
C SER A 220 -6.44 -8.83 13.14
N ALA A 221 -5.28 -9.46 12.97
CA ALA A 221 -4.72 -9.83 11.67
C ALA A 221 -5.63 -10.80 10.91
N ARG A 222 -6.31 -11.70 11.62
CA ARG A 222 -7.30 -12.61 11.05
C ARG A 222 -8.51 -11.88 10.52
N GLU A 223 -9.09 -10.99 11.31
CA GLU A 223 -10.24 -10.18 10.87
C GLU A 223 -9.86 -9.34 9.65
N PHE A 224 -8.67 -8.73 9.65
CA PHE A 224 -8.15 -8.02 8.49
C PHE A 224 -8.07 -8.93 7.25
N ALA A 225 -7.50 -10.14 7.39
CA ALA A 225 -7.36 -11.09 6.30
C ALA A 225 -8.71 -11.56 5.74
N GLU A 226 -9.68 -11.82 6.61
CA GLU A 226 -11.04 -12.24 6.24
C GLU A 226 -11.81 -11.11 5.53
N LEU A 227 -11.76 -9.89 6.06
CA LEU A 227 -12.34 -8.70 5.42
C LEU A 227 -11.67 -8.41 4.07
N ALA A 228 -10.35 -8.58 3.97
CA ALA A 228 -9.63 -8.41 2.72
C ALA A 228 -10.05 -9.45 1.66
N ALA A 229 -10.21 -10.71 2.07
CA ALA A 229 -10.72 -11.75 1.19
C ALA A 229 -12.13 -11.45 0.68
N ALA A 230 -12.99 -10.88 1.52
CA ALA A 230 -14.38 -10.53 1.19
C ALA A 230 -14.54 -9.22 0.38
N GLN A 231 -13.51 -8.36 0.32
CA GLN A 231 -13.61 -7.08 -0.38
C GLN A 231 -13.77 -7.27 -1.90
N SER A 232 -14.85 -6.74 -2.47
CA SER A 232 -15.08 -6.76 -3.92
C SER A 232 -14.08 -5.86 -4.65
N ARG A 233 -13.43 -6.39 -5.70
CA ARG A 233 -12.30 -5.76 -6.38
C ARG A 233 -12.19 -6.20 -7.84
N LEU A 234 -11.52 -5.41 -8.67
CA LEU A 234 -11.36 -5.71 -10.10
C LEU A 234 -10.04 -6.41 -10.44
N VAL A 235 -9.02 -6.25 -9.60
CA VAL A 235 -7.71 -6.89 -9.80
C VAL A 235 -7.18 -7.48 -8.51
N GLY A 236 -6.20 -8.36 -8.68
CA GLY A 236 -5.54 -9.05 -7.60
C GLY A 236 -4.41 -8.26 -6.93
N ILE A 237 -4.06 -8.70 -5.72
CA ILE A 237 -2.95 -8.17 -4.93
C ILE A 237 -2.45 -9.23 -3.95
N ASN A 238 -1.20 -9.13 -3.54
CA ASN A 238 -0.69 -9.84 -2.37
C ASN A 238 -0.72 -8.92 -1.15
N LEU A 239 -1.08 -9.46 0.01
CA LEU A 239 -0.99 -8.75 1.28
C LEU A 239 -0.36 -9.61 2.35
N VAL A 240 0.20 -8.96 3.35
CA VAL A 240 0.55 -9.57 4.63
C VAL A 240 -0.11 -8.75 5.73
N ALA A 241 -0.85 -9.42 6.61
CA ALA A 241 -1.44 -8.82 7.81
C ALA A 241 -0.87 -9.55 9.03
N ALA A 242 -0.56 -8.80 10.08
CA ALA A 242 0.05 -9.35 11.28
C ALA A 242 -0.36 -8.56 12.51
N ASP A 243 -0.48 -9.24 13.64
CA ASP A 243 -0.71 -8.67 14.96
C ASP A 243 0.25 -9.35 15.97
N PRO A 244 0.18 -9.06 17.27
CA PRO A 244 1.08 -9.67 18.25
C PRO A 244 0.99 -11.20 18.34
N GLU A 245 -0.11 -11.81 17.90
CA GLU A 245 -0.41 -13.23 18.08
C GLU A 245 -0.20 -14.03 16.79
N GLU A 246 -0.64 -13.50 15.65
CA GLU A 246 -0.67 -14.22 14.39
C GLU A 246 -0.37 -13.33 13.18
N ALA A 247 -0.03 -13.98 12.06
CA ALA A 247 0.19 -13.31 10.79
C ALA A 247 -0.30 -14.17 9.63
N PHE A 248 -0.81 -13.52 8.59
CA PHE A 248 -1.40 -14.13 7.41
C PHE A 248 -0.84 -13.51 6.15
N GLY A 249 -0.42 -14.36 5.22
CA GLY A 249 -0.25 -13.98 3.82
C GLY A 249 -1.59 -14.18 3.13
N VAL A 250 -2.10 -13.14 2.48
CA VAL A 250 -3.33 -13.24 1.68
C VAL A 250 -3.01 -12.94 0.23
N GLU A 251 -3.56 -13.75 -0.65
CA GLU A 251 -3.41 -13.62 -2.09
C GLU A 251 -4.78 -13.46 -2.69
N LEU A 252 -4.96 -12.40 -3.45
CA LEU A 252 -6.24 -12.01 -4.01
C LEU A 252 -6.13 -11.99 -5.54
N THR A 253 -7.09 -12.57 -6.24
CA THR A 253 -7.40 -12.25 -7.64
C THR A 253 -8.65 -11.35 -7.67
N ALA A 254 -9.25 -11.13 -8.84
CA ALA A 254 -10.55 -10.46 -8.95
C ALA A 254 -11.69 -11.28 -8.31
N THR A 255 -11.55 -12.61 -8.21
CA THR A 255 -12.63 -13.53 -7.80
C THR A 255 -12.24 -14.56 -6.74
N GLU A 256 -10.96 -14.86 -6.57
CA GLU A 256 -10.44 -15.81 -5.60
C GLU A 256 -9.65 -15.12 -4.49
N ALA A 257 -9.61 -15.77 -3.33
CA ALA A 257 -8.79 -15.38 -2.19
C ALA A 257 -8.15 -16.63 -1.57
N SER A 258 -6.88 -16.53 -1.20
CA SER A 258 -6.14 -17.56 -0.47
C SER A 258 -5.57 -16.92 0.80
N ILE A 259 -5.85 -17.48 1.97
CA ILE A 259 -5.33 -17.02 3.26
C ILE A 259 -4.42 -18.11 3.82
N VAL A 260 -3.17 -17.78 4.09
CA VAL A 260 -2.15 -18.71 4.57
C VAL A 260 -1.51 -18.16 5.84
N PRO A 261 -1.54 -18.88 6.99
CA PRO A 261 -0.88 -18.43 8.20
C PRO A 261 0.65 -18.41 8.01
N ALA A 262 1.34 -17.58 8.78
CA ALA A 262 2.79 -17.58 8.83
C ALA A 262 3.33 -18.95 9.26
N ALA A 263 4.36 -19.42 8.56
CA ALA A 263 5.05 -20.66 8.87
C ALA A 263 6.43 -20.33 9.43
N ASP A 264 6.76 -20.91 10.59
CA ASP A 264 8.05 -20.73 11.27
C ASP A 264 8.44 -19.25 11.44
N GLY A 265 7.47 -18.43 11.87
CA GLY A 265 7.68 -17.01 12.14
C GLY A 265 8.05 -16.17 10.91
N ARG A 266 7.65 -16.57 9.70
CA ARG A 266 7.98 -15.85 8.46
C ARG A 266 6.83 -15.85 7.46
N LEU A 267 6.63 -14.71 6.80
CA LEU A 267 5.91 -14.59 5.52
C LEU A 267 6.68 -13.66 4.59
N ILE A 268 6.72 -14.03 3.32
CA ILE A 268 7.31 -13.21 2.25
C ILE A 268 6.25 -13.07 1.16
N ARG A 269 6.06 -11.85 0.67
CA ARG A 269 5.29 -11.57 -0.54
C ARG A 269 6.03 -10.58 -1.41
N THR A 270 6.04 -10.83 -2.70
CA THR A 270 6.53 -9.88 -3.71
C THR A 270 5.41 -9.70 -4.74
N ASN A 271 5.70 -9.60 -6.03
CA ASN A 271 4.73 -9.29 -7.09
C ASN A 271 4.31 -10.53 -7.90
N HIS A 272 4.39 -11.71 -7.31
CA HIS A 272 3.82 -12.96 -7.85
C HIS A 272 3.07 -13.71 -6.74
N TYR A 273 2.11 -14.55 -7.11
CA TYR A 273 1.42 -15.41 -6.16
C TYR A 273 2.32 -16.58 -5.74
N ALA A 274 2.42 -16.86 -4.45
CA ALA A 274 2.95 -18.10 -3.91
C ALA A 274 2.01 -19.28 -4.21
N THR A 275 0.69 -19.07 -4.19
CA THR A 275 -0.28 -20.05 -4.68
C THR A 275 -0.18 -20.15 -6.20
N GLN A 276 0.18 -21.34 -6.71
CA GLN A 276 0.41 -21.60 -8.14
C GLN A 276 -0.68 -22.49 -8.77
N THR A 277 -1.80 -22.68 -8.08
CA THR A 277 -2.96 -23.46 -8.54
C THR A 277 -4.13 -22.53 -8.87
N GLY A 278 -5.16 -23.06 -9.55
CA GLY A 278 -6.40 -22.32 -9.82
C GLY A 278 -6.19 -21.05 -10.65
N GLU A 279 -6.93 -20.00 -10.34
CA GLU A 279 -6.81 -18.70 -11.03
C GLU A 279 -5.43 -18.08 -10.79
N PHE A 280 -4.88 -18.20 -9.57
CA PHE A 280 -3.57 -17.64 -9.22
C PHE A 280 -2.45 -18.12 -10.15
N GLY A 281 -2.36 -19.42 -10.41
CA GLY A 281 -1.38 -19.98 -11.33
C GLY A 281 -1.64 -19.63 -12.80
N ALA A 282 -2.90 -19.40 -13.16
CA ALA A 282 -3.28 -19.03 -14.53
C ALA A 282 -2.89 -17.59 -14.89
N ILE A 283 -3.13 -16.65 -13.96
CA ILE A 283 -2.92 -15.22 -14.22
C ILE A 283 -1.62 -14.67 -13.61
N GLY A 284 -1.00 -15.35 -12.64
CA GLY A 284 0.24 -14.90 -12.03
C GLY A 284 1.41 -14.82 -13.02
N PRO A 285 2.37 -13.89 -12.83
CA PRO A 285 3.57 -13.84 -13.66
C PRO A 285 4.44 -15.08 -13.44
N ARG A 286 5.13 -15.52 -14.49
CA ARG A 286 6.11 -16.60 -14.44
C ARG A 286 7.51 -16.04 -14.25
N GLU A 287 8.44 -16.84 -13.74
CA GLU A 287 9.82 -16.39 -13.54
C GLU A 287 10.49 -15.95 -14.84
N SER A 288 10.21 -16.63 -15.96
CA SER A 288 10.72 -16.24 -17.28
C SER A 288 10.18 -14.89 -17.79
N GLU A 289 9.06 -14.41 -17.24
CA GLU A 289 8.39 -13.17 -17.63
C GLU A 289 8.78 -12.01 -16.70
N TYR A 290 9.02 -12.31 -15.43
CA TYR A 290 9.35 -11.32 -14.41
C TYR A 290 10.33 -11.89 -13.37
N GLU A 291 11.57 -12.15 -13.79
CA GLU A 291 12.60 -12.79 -12.94
C GLU A 291 12.80 -12.06 -11.60
N ASN A 292 12.77 -10.73 -11.63
CA ASN A 292 13.12 -9.92 -10.48
C ASN A 292 12.21 -10.15 -9.25
N THR A 293 10.91 -10.44 -9.43
CA THR A 293 10.05 -10.73 -8.27
C THR A 293 10.44 -12.02 -7.56
N PHE A 294 10.88 -13.05 -8.30
CA PHE A 294 11.36 -14.32 -7.74
C PHE A 294 12.77 -14.17 -7.13
N ARG A 295 13.63 -13.36 -7.76
CA ARG A 295 14.95 -13.01 -7.23
C ARG A 295 14.86 -12.33 -5.86
N ARG A 296 13.94 -11.37 -5.69
CA ARG A 296 13.70 -10.69 -4.40
C ARG A 296 13.16 -11.64 -3.33
N GLU A 297 12.24 -12.52 -3.68
CA GLU A 297 11.76 -13.55 -2.76
C GLU A 297 12.90 -14.49 -2.30
N ARG A 298 13.75 -14.96 -3.23
CA ARG A 298 14.92 -15.78 -2.88
C ARG A 298 15.90 -15.05 -1.97
N PHE A 299 16.15 -13.76 -2.24
CA PHE A 299 16.99 -12.93 -1.38
C PHE A 299 16.41 -12.85 0.03
N LEU A 300 15.13 -12.49 0.19
CA LEU A 300 14.48 -12.40 1.50
C LEU A 300 14.50 -13.76 2.21
N SER A 301 14.27 -14.85 1.49
CA SER A 301 14.36 -16.20 2.04
C SER A 301 15.75 -16.48 2.58
N GLY A 302 16.80 -16.30 1.78
CA GLY A 302 18.18 -16.53 2.20
C GLY A 302 18.66 -15.59 3.32
N ALA A 303 18.27 -14.30 3.27
CA ALA A 303 18.59 -13.31 4.29
C ALA A 303 17.91 -13.59 5.64
N THR A 304 16.81 -14.37 5.62
CA THR A 304 16.04 -14.74 6.82
C THR A 304 16.21 -16.20 7.21
N ASP A 305 16.92 -17.01 6.43
CA ASP A 305 17.27 -18.38 6.75
C ASP A 305 18.27 -18.44 7.92
N GLY A 306 18.29 -19.59 8.61
CA GLY A 306 19.07 -19.79 9.83
C GLY A 306 18.38 -19.26 11.10
N ALA A 307 18.36 -20.10 12.14
CA ALA A 307 17.75 -19.82 13.45
C ALA A 307 18.76 -19.37 14.52
N SER A 308 20.04 -19.21 14.18
CA SER A 308 21.12 -19.07 15.16
C SER A 308 21.15 -17.73 15.90
N ALA A 309 20.45 -16.70 15.40
CA ALA A 309 20.20 -15.46 16.13
C ALA A 309 18.80 -14.91 15.80
N ARG A 310 18.06 -14.49 16.83
CA ARG A 310 16.79 -13.76 16.65
C ARG A 310 17.11 -12.37 16.11
N ARG A 311 16.43 -11.98 15.02
CA ARG A 311 16.59 -10.68 14.37
C ARG A 311 15.83 -9.59 15.14
N GLY A 312 16.47 -8.46 15.39
CA GLY A 312 15.84 -7.25 15.91
C GLY A 312 15.40 -6.29 14.81
N LEU A 313 14.86 -5.12 15.20
CA LEU A 313 14.42 -4.09 14.26
C LEU A 313 15.53 -3.66 13.28
N ASP A 314 16.74 -3.40 13.79
CA ASP A 314 17.89 -3.00 12.98
C ASP A 314 18.30 -4.05 11.94
N ASP A 315 18.09 -5.34 12.22
CA ASP A 315 18.32 -6.40 11.24
C ASP A 315 17.30 -6.34 10.12
N VAL A 316 16.02 -6.13 10.46
CA VAL A 316 14.93 -6.01 9.47
C VAL A 316 15.15 -4.78 8.59
N LEU A 317 15.48 -3.62 9.17
CA LEU A 317 15.78 -2.40 8.43
C LEU A 317 16.93 -2.63 7.43
N ARG A 318 18.04 -3.24 7.87
CA ARG A 318 19.17 -3.55 6.98
C ARG A 318 18.81 -4.50 5.84
N ILE A 319 17.99 -5.52 6.10
CA ILE A 319 17.51 -6.44 5.05
C ILE A 319 16.72 -5.66 4.00
N MET A 320 15.82 -4.78 4.43
CA MET A 320 14.92 -4.04 3.54
C MET A 320 15.62 -2.90 2.79
N GLU A 321 16.76 -2.42 3.28
CA GLU A 321 17.62 -1.44 2.60
C GLU A 321 18.65 -2.08 1.66
N SER A 322 18.77 -3.41 1.65
CA SER A 322 19.74 -4.13 0.81
C SER A 322 19.23 -4.35 -0.61
N ALA A 323 20.14 -4.40 -1.59
CA ALA A 323 19.81 -4.92 -2.91
C ALA A 323 19.50 -6.43 -2.82
N PRO A 324 18.52 -6.95 -3.60
CA PRO A 324 17.72 -6.28 -4.62
C PRO A 324 16.38 -5.71 -4.09
N ILE A 325 16.23 -5.54 -2.78
CA ILE A 325 14.97 -5.11 -2.14
C ILE A 325 14.78 -3.59 -2.24
N CYS A 326 15.79 -2.82 -1.83
CA CYS A 326 15.77 -1.37 -2.01
C CYS A 326 16.41 -0.99 -3.36
N ARG A 327 15.72 -0.17 -4.15
CA ARG A 327 16.15 0.17 -5.51
C ARG A 327 17.17 1.27 -5.59
N GLU A 328 17.27 2.10 -4.55
CA GLU A 328 18.41 3.01 -4.40
C GLU A 328 19.74 2.24 -4.31
N ALA A 329 19.70 1.02 -3.74
CA ALA A 329 20.86 0.11 -3.69
C ALA A 329 21.06 -0.68 -5.00
N GLU A 330 20.18 -0.53 -6.00
CA GLU A 330 20.27 -1.15 -7.33
C GLU A 330 19.90 -0.13 -8.44
N PRO A 331 20.74 0.88 -8.73
CA PRO A 331 20.40 1.96 -9.68
C PRO A 331 20.11 1.49 -11.11
N ALA A 332 20.59 0.30 -11.49
CA ALA A 332 20.37 -0.29 -12.80
C ALA A 332 18.97 -0.93 -12.96
N SER A 333 18.14 -0.96 -11.90
CA SER A 333 16.82 -1.62 -11.92
C SER A 333 15.76 -0.90 -12.77
N GLY A 334 15.94 0.39 -13.07
CA GLY A 334 14.94 1.22 -13.76
C GLY A 334 13.75 1.64 -12.86
N SER A 335 13.73 1.16 -11.60
CA SER A 335 12.74 1.49 -10.58
C SER A 335 13.39 2.27 -9.44
N VAL A 336 12.57 2.95 -8.63
CA VAL A 336 12.96 3.64 -7.40
C VAL A 336 12.09 3.17 -6.24
N SER A 337 12.66 3.08 -5.04
CA SER A 337 11.89 2.82 -3.82
C SER A 337 11.32 4.13 -3.30
N GLU A 338 10.02 4.35 -3.50
CA GLU A 338 9.32 5.55 -3.04
C GLU A 338 9.23 5.63 -1.52
N TYR A 339 9.13 4.47 -0.87
CA TYR A 339 9.35 4.35 0.57
C TYR A 339 9.75 2.93 1.00
N THR A 340 10.39 2.85 2.16
CA THR A 340 10.55 1.62 2.94
C THR A 340 9.92 1.82 4.32
N SER A 341 9.14 0.86 4.80
CA SER A 341 8.53 0.91 6.13
C SER A 341 8.72 -0.38 6.91
N VAL A 342 8.76 -0.28 8.24
CA VAL A 342 8.74 -1.40 9.19
C VAL A 342 7.80 -1.06 10.34
N ALA A 343 6.77 -1.87 10.54
CA ALA A 343 5.96 -1.86 11.74
C ALA A 343 6.59 -2.81 12.78
N ASP A 344 6.93 -2.28 13.96
CA ASP A 344 7.17 -3.07 15.17
C ASP A 344 5.86 -3.20 15.93
N ILE A 345 5.23 -4.36 15.74
CA ILE A 345 3.85 -4.62 16.12
C ILE A 345 3.69 -4.59 17.65
N ALA A 346 4.70 -5.07 18.39
CA ALA A 346 4.63 -5.16 19.84
C ALA A 346 4.71 -3.79 20.53
N SER A 347 5.49 -2.85 19.96
CA SER A 347 5.64 -1.51 20.52
C SER A 347 4.65 -0.49 19.97
N GLY A 348 3.91 -0.85 18.90
CA GLY A 348 3.06 0.09 18.18
C GLY A 348 3.84 1.09 17.33
N ALA A 349 5.14 0.86 17.10
CA ALA A 349 6.00 1.76 16.35
C ALA A 349 5.97 1.47 14.84
N PHE A 350 6.00 2.54 14.05
CA PHE A 350 6.05 2.51 12.59
C PHE A 350 7.23 3.36 12.12
N ALA A 351 8.30 2.68 11.70
CA ALA A 351 9.47 3.30 11.10
C ALA A 351 9.26 3.40 9.58
N ILE A 352 9.48 4.57 8.99
CA ILE A 352 9.33 4.77 7.54
C ILE A 352 10.36 5.77 7.02
N ARG A 353 10.89 5.48 5.83
CA ARG A 353 11.77 6.34 5.06
C ARG A 353 11.13 6.60 3.71
N LEU A 354 10.83 7.86 3.42
CA LEU A 354 10.35 8.30 2.11
C LEU A 354 11.54 8.61 1.19
N ALA A 355 11.39 8.38 -0.11
CA ALA A 355 12.30 8.92 -1.11
C ALA A 355 12.29 10.45 -1.05
N ALA A 356 13.46 11.04 -1.30
CA ALA A 356 13.65 12.49 -1.28
C ALA A 356 13.07 13.18 -2.52
#